data_AF-A0A4R4PKY6-F1
#
_entry.id   AF-A0A4R4PKY6-F1
#
_cell.length_a   1.000
_cell.length_b   1.000
_cell.length_c   1.000
_cell.angle_alpha   90.00
_cell.angle_beta   90.00
_cell.angle_gamma   90.00
#
_symmetry.space_group_name_H-M   'P 1'
#
loop_
_entity.id
_entity.type
_entity.pdbx_description
1 polymer ?
#
loop_
_entity_poly.entity_id
_entity_poly.type
_entity_poly.pdbx_seq_one_letter_code
_entity_poly.pdbx_strand_id
1 'polypeptide(L)'
;MPTHLPQLDIGTALATVTLPLHLNWSDPGRRYNLRDRADRARVYETVLREGGPEDILKYVDGALLVDLWPDLVLPRDVRALWTKLIEDAASP
;
A
#
# COMPACT_ATOMS: atom_id res chain seq x y z
N MET A 1 -8.73 9.39 7.35
CA MET A 1 -7.67 9.55 6.35
C MET A 1 -6.36 9.82 7.06
N PRO A 2 -5.27 9.11 6.75
CA PRO A 2 -3.97 9.37 7.36
C PRO A 2 -3.53 10.81 7.07
N THR A 3 -2.95 11.49 8.07
CA THR A 3 -2.46 12.88 7.95
C THR A 3 -1.00 12.96 7.52
N HIS A 4 -0.32 11.81 7.46
CA HIS A 4 1.06 11.63 7.03
C HIS A 4 1.21 10.20 6.49
N LEU A 5 2.23 9.97 5.65
CA LEU A 5 2.50 8.62 5.16
C LEU A 5 3.06 7.74 6.30
N PRO A 6 2.59 6.48 6.43
CA PRO A 6 3.15 5.57 7.43
C PRO A 6 4.62 5.27 7.15
N GLN A 7 5.38 4.96 8.19
CA GLN A 7 6.74 4.45 8.07
C GLN A 7 6.81 3.11 8.80
N LEU A 8 7.17 2.06 8.08
CA LEU A 8 7.29 0.72 8.63
C LEU A 8 8.76 0.40 8.86
N ASP A 9 9.03 -0.50 9.82
CA ASP A 9 10.36 -1.08 9.89
C ASP A 9 10.65 -1.90 8.62
N ILE A 10 11.92 -1.98 8.23
CA ILE A 10 12.33 -2.62 6.98
C ILE A 10 11.95 -4.12 6.92
N GLY A 11 11.86 -4.78 8.07
CA GLY A 11 11.47 -6.18 8.17
C GLY A 11 10.01 -6.36 7.74
N THR A 12 9.13 -5.50 8.24
CA THR A 12 7.71 -5.46 7.90
C THR A 12 7.48 -4.96 6.47
N ALA A 13 8.11 -3.85 6.08
CA ALA A 13 7.94 -3.23 4.76
C ALA A 13 8.30 -4.17 3.60
N LEU A 14 9.23 -5.10 3.84
CA LEU A 14 9.72 -6.06 2.86
C LEU A 14 9.31 -7.50 3.18
N ALA A 15 8.36 -7.71 4.09
CA ALA A 15 7.93 -9.05 4.49
C ALA A 15 7.23 -9.82 3.36
N THR A 16 7.14 -11.14 3.52
CA THR A 16 6.13 -11.92 2.79
C THR A 16 4.85 -11.93 3.62
N VAL A 17 3.75 -11.47 3.05
CA VAL A 17 2.47 -11.31 3.75
C VAL A 17 1.37 -12.16 3.13
N THR A 18 0.36 -12.48 3.93
CA THR A 18 -0.92 -13.02 3.46
C THR A 18 -1.99 -12.00 3.83
N LEU A 19 -2.79 -11.59 2.85
CA LEU A 19 -3.86 -10.64 3.09
C LEU A 19 -5.03 -11.31 3.83
N PRO A 20 -5.69 -10.60 4.76
CA PRO A 20 -6.89 -11.09 5.43
C PRO A 20 -8.03 -11.25 4.41
N LEU A 21 -9.03 -12.05 4.78
CA LEU A 21 -10.12 -12.43 3.87
C LEU A 21 -10.87 -11.22 3.29
N HIS A 22 -11.02 -10.14 4.06
CA HIS A 22 -11.72 -8.93 3.59
C HIS A 22 -10.96 -8.18 2.47
N LEU A 23 -9.65 -8.38 2.35
CA LEU A 23 -8.82 -7.81 1.29
C LEU A 23 -8.53 -8.80 0.16
N ASN A 24 -8.72 -10.10 0.39
CA ASN A 24 -8.38 -11.12 -0.59
C ASN A 24 -9.36 -12.29 -0.54
N TRP A 25 -10.64 -11.96 -0.76
CA TRP A 25 -11.73 -12.94 -0.75
C TRP A 25 -11.67 -13.92 -1.93
N SER A 26 -11.03 -13.54 -3.04
CA SER A 26 -10.97 -14.33 -4.27
C SER A 26 -9.82 -15.33 -4.33
N ASP A 27 -8.72 -15.08 -3.59
CA ASP A 27 -7.57 -16.00 -3.51
C ASP A 27 -7.03 -16.11 -2.07
N PRO A 28 -7.84 -16.59 -1.11
CA PRO A 28 -7.46 -16.61 0.30
C PRO A 28 -6.20 -17.45 0.53
N GLY A 29 -5.30 -16.98 1.38
CA GLY A 29 -4.06 -17.69 1.70
C GLY A 29 -2.90 -17.43 0.73
N ARG A 30 -3.13 -16.73 -0.39
CA ARG A 30 -2.04 -16.29 -1.26
C ARG A 30 -1.01 -15.48 -0.49
N ARG A 31 0.26 -15.81 -0.73
CA ARG A 31 1.43 -15.13 -0.19
C ARG A 31 1.94 -14.12 -1.21
N TYR A 32 2.22 -12.91 -0.75
CA TYR A 32 2.78 -11.82 -1.53
C TYR A 32 4.14 -11.45 -0.94
N ASN A 33 5.18 -11.41 -1.77
CA ASN A 33 6.50 -11.00 -1.34
C ASN A 33 6.67 -9.48 -1.54
N LEU A 34 6.64 -8.67 -0.47
CA LEU A 34 6.72 -7.22 -0.60
C LEU A 34 8.11 -6.71 -1.07
N ARG A 35 9.12 -7.57 -1.15
CA ARG A 35 10.38 -7.25 -1.88
C ARG A 35 10.17 -7.18 -3.39
N ASP A 36 9.30 -8.03 -3.92
CA ASP A 36 8.95 -8.02 -5.33
C ASP A 36 8.04 -6.82 -5.62
N ARG A 37 8.39 -6.04 -6.66
CA ARG A 37 7.70 -4.78 -6.98
C ARG A 37 6.25 -5.05 -7.43
N ALA A 38 6.00 -6.12 -8.16
CA ALA A 38 4.68 -6.44 -8.68
C ALA A 38 3.74 -6.95 -7.57
N ASP A 39 4.24 -7.83 -6.69
CA ASP A 39 3.49 -8.27 -5.51
C ASP A 39 3.21 -7.10 -4.57
N ARG A 40 4.18 -6.20 -4.36
CA ARG A 40 3.98 -4.99 -3.55
C ARG A 40 2.92 -4.07 -4.15
N ALA A 41 2.97 -3.84 -5.46
CA ALA A 41 1.95 -3.04 -6.16
C ALA A 41 0.57 -3.63 -5.97
N ARG A 42 0.44 -4.96 -6.14
CA ARG A 42 -0.83 -5.66 -5.94
C ARG A 42 -1.38 -5.46 -4.52
N VAL A 43 -0.55 -5.63 -3.50
CA VAL A 43 -0.95 -5.42 -2.10
C VAL A 43 -1.34 -3.97 -1.85
N TYR A 44 -0.53 -3.00 -2.30
CA TYR A 44 -0.78 -1.59 -2.06
C TYR A 44 -2.07 -1.14 -2.74
N GLU A 45 -2.29 -1.53 -3.98
CA GLU A 45 -3.54 -1.20 -4.66
C GLU A 45 -4.76 -1.76 -3.94
N THR A 46 -4.72 -3.02 -3.50
CA THR A 46 -5.81 -3.63 -2.73
C THR A 46 -6.06 -2.88 -1.43
N VAL A 47 -5.02 -2.59 -0.65
CA VAL A 47 -5.13 -1.91 0.64
C VAL A 47 -5.64 -0.47 0.48
N LEU A 48 -5.17 0.26 -0.54
CA LEU A 48 -5.60 1.63 -0.78
C LEU A 48 -7.05 1.73 -1.29
N ARG A 49 -7.54 0.69 -1.99
CA ARG A 49 -8.92 0.62 -2.50
C ARG A 49 -9.92 0.12 -1.47
N GLU A 50 -9.54 -0.90 -0.70
CA GLU A 50 -10.48 -1.73 0.08
C GLU A 50 -10.16 -1.74 1.57
N GLY A 51 -8.95 -1.30 1.96
CA GLY A 51 -8.46 -1.37 3.33
C GLY A 51 -8.89 -0.22 4.23
N GLY A 52 -8.95 -0.51 5.52
CA GLY A 52 -9.12 0.50 6.56
C GLY A 52 -7.80 1.12 7.03
N PRO A 53 -7.84 2.07 7.98
CA PRO A 53 -6.65 2.65 8.58
C PRO A 53 -5.67 1.62 9.16
N GLU A 54 -6.17 0.55 9.78
CA GLU A 54 -5.33 -0.52 10.32
C GLU A 54 -4.60 -1.31 9.23
N ASP A 55 -5.26 -1.57 8.10
CA ASP A 55 -4.64 -2.26 6.96
C ASP A 55 -3.53 -1.40 6.34
N ILE A 56 -3.78 -0.09 6.22
CA ILE A 56 -2.78 0.87 5.73
C ILE A 56 -1.54 0.84 6.63
N LEU A 57 -1.72 0.97 7.96
CA LEU A 57 -0.61 0.95 8.92
C LEU A 57 0.10 -0.41 9.00
N LYS A 58 -0.53 -1.48 8.53
CA LYS A 58 0.05 -2.82 8.55
C LYS A 58 0.84 -3.16 7.29
N TYR A 59 0.40 -2.67 6.14
CA TYR A 59 0.93 -3.13 4.84
C TYR A 59 1.62 -2.06 4.02
N VAL A 60 1.38 -0.76 4.28
CA VAL A 60 1.86 0.33 3.44
C VAL A 60 2.98 1.08 4.13
N ASP A 61 4.19 0.96 3.59
CA ASP A 61 5.27 1.89 3.87
C ASP A 61 5.22 3.09 2.91
N GLY A 62 5.36 4.29 3.46
CA GLY A 62 5.25 5.56 2.76
C GLY A 62 6.35 5.82 1.75
N ALA A 63 7.61 5.49 2.07
CA ALA A 63 8.72 5.68 1.14
C ALA A 63 8.58 4.75 -0.06
N LEU A 64 8.23 3.48 0.19
CA LEU A 64 7.94 2.52 -0.87
C LEU A 64 6.68 2.89 -1.67
N LEU A 65 5.69 3.54 -1.04
CA LEU A 65 4.49 4.01 -1.73
C LEU A 65 4.83 5.16 -2.69
N VAL A 66 5.62 6.14 -2.26
CA VAL A 66 6.07 7.25 -3.10
C VAL A 66 6.83 6.73 -4.33
N ASP A 67 7.77 5.80 -4.12
CA ASP A 67 8.54 5.16 -5.20
C ASP A 67 7.65 4.36 -6.18
N LEU A 68 6.58 3.73 -5.66
CA LEU A 68 5.68 2.90 -6.46
C LEU A 68 4.51 3.66 -7.08
N TRP A 69 4.25 4.88 -6.63
CA TRP A 69 3.07 5.69 -6.98
C TRP A 69 2.81 5.83 -8.48
N PRO A 70 3.81 6.03 -9.35
CA PRO A 70 3.58 6.14 -10.80
C PRO A 70 2.98 4.87 -11.40
N ASP A 71 3.31 3.70 -10.84
CA ASP A 71 2.95 2.39 -11.39
C ASP A 71 1.60 1.86 -10.89
N LEU A 72 1.04 2.44 -9.82
CA LEU A 72 -0.20 1.96 -9.20
C LEU A 72 -1.43 2.24 -10.07
N VAL A 73 -2.23 1.21 -10.31
CA VAL A 73 -3.52 1.31 -10.99
C VAL A 73 -4.64 1.44 -9.95
N LEU A 74 -5.11 2.68 -9.77
CA LEU A 74 -6.09 3.05 -8.77
C LEU A 74 -7.33 3.71 -9.41
N PRO A 75 -8.52 3.53 -8.81
CA PRO A 75 -9.68 4.37 -9.10
C PRO A 75 -9.32 5.85 -8.97
N ARG A 76 -9.92 6.69 -9.83
CA ARG A 76 -9.56 8.12 -9.96
C ARG A 76 -9.70 8.90 -8.64
N ASP A 77 -10.75 8.60 -7.88
CA ASP A 77 -11.06 9.19 -6.58
C ASP A 77 -10.01 8.80 -5.53
N VAL A 78 -9.65 7.51 -5.46
CA VAL A 78 -8.58 7.02 -4.58
C VAL A 78 -7.25 7.67 -4.96
N ARG A 79 -6.89 7.69 -6.26
CA ARG A 79 -5.68 8.36 -6.75
C ARG A 79 -5.65 9.82 -6.31
N ALA A 80 -6.72 10.58 -6.54
CA ALA A 80 -6.77 12.00 -6.21
C ALA A 80 -6.64 12.27 -4.70
N LEU A 81 -7.28 11.46 -3.87
CA LEU A 81 -7.22 11.58 -2.41
C LEU A 81 -5.80 11.41 -1.88
N TRP A 82 -5.05 10.46 -2.43
CA TRP A 82 -3.70 10.11 -1.98
C TRP A 82 -2.61 10.96 -2.63
N THR A 83 -2.81 11.47 -3.85
CA THR A 83 -1.82 12.31 -4.56
C THR A 83 -1.31 13.45 -3.67
N LYS A 84 -2.19 14.13 -2.93
CA LYS A 84 -1.78 15.22 -2.04
C LYS A 84 -0.78 14.76 -0.98
N LEU A 85 -1.03 13.63 -0.32
CA LEU A 85 -0.13 13.08 0.70
C LEU A 85 1.21 12.64 0.10
N ILE A 86 1.21 12.16 -1.15
CA ILE A 86 2.42 11.77 -1.87
C ILE A 86 3.26 13.00 -2.27
N GLU A 87 2.61 14.05 -2.77
CA GLU A 87 3.26 15.32 -3.13
C GLU A 87 3.87 16.01 -1.89
N ASP A 88 3.15 16.02 -0.78
CA ASP A 88 3.62 16.58 0.50
C ASP A 88 4.86 15.82 1.00
N ALA A 89 4.93 14.49 0.82
CA ALA A 89 6.06 13.67 1.24
C ALA A 89 7.25 13.70 0.27
N ALA A 90 7.03 13.99 -1.01
CA ALA A 90 8.07 14.11 -2.02
C ALA A 90 8.71 15.52 -2.05
N SER A 91 8.14 16.47 -1.31
CA SER A 91 8.68 17.82 -1.16
C SER A 91 9.86 17.83 -0.17
N PRO A 92 11.00 18.45 -0.52
CA PRO A 92 12.21 18.48 0.31
C PRO A 92 12.10 19.37 1.56
#